data_AF-A0A840BNM6-F1
#
_entry.id   AF-A0A840BNM6-F1
#
_cell.length_a   1.000
_cell.length_b   1.000
_cell.length_c   1.000
_cell.angle_alpha   90.00
_cell.angle_beta   90.00
_cell.angle_gamma   90.00
#
_symmetry.space_group_name_H-M   'P 1'
#
loop_
_entity.id
_entity.type
_entity.pdbx_description
1 polymer ?
#
loop_
_entity_poly.entity_id
_entity_poly.type
_entity_poly.pdbx_seq_one_letter_code
_entity_poly.pdbx_strand_id
1 'polypeptide(L)' 'MIAQGRHDKVTIFKMRRRKHYQKHQGHRQNYTELRIEAISA' A
#
# COMPACT_ATOMS: atom_id res chain seq x y z
N MET A 1 9.49 21.13 1.67
CA MET A 1 9.02 20.14 0.66
C MET A 1 8.27 19.06 1.40
N ILE A 2 7.06 18.74 0.96
CA ILE A 2 6.27 17.64 1.53
C ILE A 2 6.77 16.33 0.92
N ALA A 3 7.07 15.32 1.75
CA ALA A 3 7.54 14.04 1.24
C ALA A 3 6.40 13.28 0.54
N GLN A 4 6.73 12.68 -0.59
CA GLN A 4 5.85 11.79 -1.37
C GLN A 4 6.52 10.42 -1.39
N GLY A 5 5.83 9.43 -0.83
CA GLY A 5 6.43 8.13 -0.55
C GLY A 5 5.59 6.96 -0.97
N ARG A 6 6.20 5.78 -0.90
CA ARG A 6 5.53 4.49 -1.07
C ARG A 6 5.84 3.63 0.13
N HIS A 7 4.82 2.96 0.67
CA HIS A 7 4.99 1.98 1.72
C HIS A 7 5.74 0.74 1.21
N ASP A 8 6.14 -0.09 2.17
CA ASP A 8 6.75 -1.38 1.88
C ASP A 8 5.84 -2.27 1.03
N LYS A 9 6.48 -3.19 0.30
CA LYS A 9 5.79 -4.09 -0.61
C LYS A 9 4.98 -5.10 0.20
N VAL A 10 3.66 -5.04 0.07
CA VAL A 10 2.75 -6.07 0.55
C VAL A 10 2.65 -7.15 -0.52
N THR A 11 2.84 -8.41 -0.11
CA THR A 11 2.68 -9.57 -0.99
C THR A 11 1.28 -10.14 -0.83
N ILE A 12 0.52 -10.19 -1.93
CA ILE A 12 -0.82 -10.76 -1.99
C ILE A 12 -0.73 -12.10 -2.70
N PHE A 13 -1.06 -13.17 -1.99
CA PHE A 13 -1.14 -14.52 -2.53
C PHE A 13 -2.56 -15.06 -2.41
N LYS A 14 -3.10 -15.59 -3.50
CA LYS A 14 -4.41 -16.26 -3.55
C LYS A 14 -4.22 -17.66 -4.13
N MET A 15 -4.80 -18.67 -3.51
CA MET A 15 -4.78 -20.04 -3.99
C MET A 15 -6.17 -20.66 -3.86
N ARG A 16 -6.53 -21.55 -4.78
CA ARG A 16 -7.67 -22.48 -4.63
C ARG A 16 -7.17 -23.91 -4.72
N ARG A 17 -7.34 -24.67 -3.63
CA ARG A 17 -6.91 -26.07 -3.54
C ARG A 17 -7.60 -26.91 -4.63
N ARG A 18 -6.82 -27.77 -5.31
CA ARG A 18 -7.27 -28.71 -6.39
C ARG A 18 -7.90 -28.05 -7.62
N LYS A 19 -7.82 -26.73 -7.78
CA LYS A 19 -8.39 -26.01 -8.94
C LYS A 19 -7.33 -25.43 -9.87
N HIS A 20 -6.06 -25.81 -9.69
CA HIS A 20 -4.92 -25.29 -10.45
C HIS A 20 -4.88 -23.76 -10.51
N TYR A 21 -5.43 -23.09 -9.49
CA TYR A 21 -5.51 -21.65 -9.42
C TYR A 21 -4.61 -21.14 -8.30
N GLN A 22 -3.65 -20.31 -8.70
CA GLN A 22 -2.89 -19.47 -7.81
C GLN A 22 -2.63 -18.11 -8.47
N LYS A 23 -2.57 -17.05 -7.66
CA LYS A 23 -2.24 -15.69 -8.10
C LYS A 23 -1.31 -15.04 -7.09
N HIS A 24 -0.25 -14.43 -7.58
CA HIS A 24 0.69 -13.62 -6.81
C HIS A 24 0.61 -12.18 -7.32
N GLN A 25 0.52 -11.22 -6.41
CA GLN A 25 0.54 -9.80 -6.75
C GLN A 25 1.31 -9.04 -5.66
N GLY A 26 2.12 -8.06 -6.06
CA GLY A 26 2.67 -7.07 -5.15
C GLY A 26 1.80 -5.81 -5.10
N HIS A 27 1.63 -5.24 -3.92
CA HIS A 27 1.05 -3.91 -3.74
C HIS A 27 2.02 -3.02 -2.95
N ARG A 28 2.12 -1.75 -3.35
CA ARG A 28 2.82 -0.72 -2.57
C ARG A 28 1.89 0.48 -2.54
N GLN A 29 1.44 0.83 -1.35
CA GLN A 29 0.53 1.94 -1.16
C GLN A 29 1.29 3.26 -1.24
N ASN A 30 0.78 4.20 -2.03
CA ASN A 30 1.33 5.56 -2.07
C ASN A 30 0.83 6.35 -0.85
N TYR A 31 1.65 7.25 -0.33
CA TYR A 31 1.25 8.20 0.70
C TYR A 31 1.85 9.58 0.46
N THR A 32 1.17 10.56 1.02
CA THR A 32 1.61 11.95 1.10
C THR A 32 1.83 12.26 2.57
N GLU A 33 3.01 12.75 2.92
CA GLU A 33 3.23 13.29 4.27
C GLU A 33 2.47 14.63 4.40
N LEU A 34 1.96 14.96 5.58
CA LEU A 34 1.36 16.27 5.82
C LEU A 34 1.90 16.82 7.13
N ARG A 35 2.35 18.07 7.10
CA ARG A 35 2.70 18.84 8.29
C ARG A 35 1.57 19.84 8.53
N ILE A 36 0.97 19.78 9.71
CA ILE A 36 -0.07 20.71 10.13
C ILE A 36 0.61 21.80 10.96
N GLU A 37 0.51 23.05 10.53
CA GLU A 37 1.17 24.18 11.19
C GLU A 37 0.25 24.91 12.17
N ALA A 38 -1.03 25.00 11.84
CA ALA A 38 -2.05 25.58 12.70
C ALA A 38 -3.41 24.93 12.40
N ILE A 39 -4.30 24.96 13.38
CA ILE A 39 -5.70 24.57 13.22
C ILE A 39 -6.53 25.76 13.73
N SER A 40 -7.47 26.24 12.91
CA SER A 40 -8.46 27.22 13.35
C SER A 40 -9.62 26.51 14.03
N ALA A 41 -10.07 27.04 15.16
CA ALA A 41 -11.31 26.64 15.82
C ALA A 41 -12.51 27.36 15.20
#